data_AF-A4SXY1-F1
#
_entry.id   AF-A4SXY1-F1
#
_cell.length_a   1.000
_cell.length_b   1.000
_cell.length_c   1.000
_cell.angle_alpha   90.00
_cell.angle_beta   90.00
_cell.angle_gamma   90.00
#
_symmetry.space_group_name_H-M   'P 1'
#
loop_
_entity.id
_entity.type
_entity.pdbx_description
1 polymer ?
#
loop_
_entity_poly.entity_id
_entity_poly.type
_entity_poly.pdbx_seq_one_letter_code
_entity_poly.pdbx_strand_id
1 'polypeptide(L)'
;MIENNQKKSKKPALSKSKGGARPGAGRKEGSLTKRTREIAEVAAAQGITPLEVMMSTMMALYKEAGNCSRESNQHHDQGDKANQYDDGHTAMITENRIKLLNMAATIARHAAPYVHPRLSAIEHTGKDGTPLQSGVLVVPSAMSMDEWEQAAQAKH
;
A
#
# COMPACT_ATOMS: atom_id res chain seq x y z
N MET A 1 -15.22 -7.88 -11.46
CA MET A 1 -15.10 -7.41 -12.86
C MET A 1 -14.61 -5.97 -12.83
N ILE A 2 -13.32 -5.72 -13.11
CA ILE A 2 -12.77 -4.36 -13.17
C ILE A 2 -12.83 -3.95 -14.65
N GLU A 3 -13.79 -3.09 -15.00
CA GLU A 3 -13.91 -2.57 -16.36
C GLU A 3 -12.67 -1.74 -16.70
N ASN A 4 -11.84 -2.27 -17.60
CA ASN A 4 -10.71 -1.55 -18.14
C ASN A 4 -11.22 -0.45 -19.08
N ASN A 5 -11.42 0.77 -18.56
CA ASN A 5 -11.89 1.93 -19.32
C ASN A 5 -10.79 2.56 -20.20
N GLN A 6 -9.61 1.96 -20.28
CA GLN A 6 -8.63 2.30 -21.31
C GLN A 6 -9.01 1.62 -22.62
N LYS A 7 -10.01 2.17 -23.32
CA LYS A 7 -10.30 1.78 -24.70
C LYS A 7 -9.04 2.01 -25.54
N LYS A 8 -8.39 0.92 -25.99
CA LYS A 8 -7.42 0.96 -27.08
C LYS A 8 -8.11 1.60 -28.28
N SER A 9 -7.69 2.80 -28.67
CA SER A 9 -8.27 3.49 -29.81
C SER A 9 -8.02 2.68 -31.08
N LYS A 10 -9.09 2.31 -31.80
CA LYS A 10 -8.97 1.78 -33.17
C LYS A 10 -8.33 2.86 -34.05
N LYS A 11 -7.37 2.48 -34.90
CA LYS A 11 -6.79 3.38 -35.90
C LYS A 11 -7.91 3.95 -36.78
N PRO A 12 -8.06 5.28 -36.92
CA PRO A 12 -9.16 5.85 -37.68
C PRO A 12 -8.89 5.70 -39.19
N ALA A 13 -9.96 5.45 -39.94
CA ALA A 13 -9.97 5.50 -41.40
C ALA A 13 -9.68 6.94 -41.88
N LEU A 14 -8.99 7.05 -43.01
CA LEU A 14 -8.48 8.30 -43.58
C LEU A 14 -9.63 9.24 -43.99
N SER A 15 -10.05 10.16 -43.11
CA SER A 15 -11.04 11.18 -43.46
C SER A 15 -10.36 12.47 -43.94
N LYS A 16 -10.80 12.98 -45.10
CA LYS A 16 -10.35 14.26 -45.67
C LYS A 16 -11.14 15.42 -45.06
N SER A 17 -10.88 15.76 -43.80
CA SER A 17 -11.27 17.06 -43.23
C SER A 17 -10.42 17.37 -41.98
N LYS A 18 -10.24 18.66 -41.70
CA LYS A 18 -9.10 19.29 -41.00
C LYS A 18 -8.71 18.66 -39.65
N GLY A 19 -7.47 18.13 -39.59
CA GLY A 19 -6.73 17.88 -38.34
C GLY A 19 -6.30 16.43 -38.12
N GLY A 20 -5.25 15.98 -38.82
CA GLY A 20 -4.65 14.66 -38.60
C GLY A 20 -3.88 14.56 -37.27
N ALA A 21 -3.71 13.34 -36.76
CA ALA A 21 -2.90 13.06 -35.57
C ALA A 21 -1.48 13.61 -35.76
N ARG A 22 -1.06 14.54 -34.89
CA ARG A 22 0.30 15.08 -34.88
C ARG A 22 1.21 14.19 -34.03
N PRO A 23 2.51 14.09 -34.32
CA PRO A 23 3.46 13.44 -33.42
C PRO A 23 3.35 14.04 -32.02
N GLY A 24 3.07 13.22 -31.00
CA GLY A 24 2.84 13.68 -29.63
C GLY A 24 1.45 14.24 -29.33
N ALA A 25 0.50 14.17 -30.27
CA ALA A 25 -0.89 14.52 -30.01
C ALA A 25 -1.60 13.43 -29.20
N GLY A 26 -2.39 13.86 -28.23
CA GLY A 26 -3.15 12.99 -27.34
C GLY A 26 -2.68 13.10 -25.91
N ARG A 27 -3.29 12.28 -25.05
CA ARG A 27 -2.97 12.24 -23.64
C ARG A 27 -1.68 11.45 -23.43
N LYS A 28 -0.76 11.95 -22.60
CA LYS A 28 0.41 11.18 -22.16
C LYS A 28 -0.06 9.83 -21.59
N GLU A 29 0.53 8.75 -22.09
CA GLU A 29 0.26 7.40 -21.58
C GLU A 29 0.51 7.37 -20.07
N GLY A 30 -0.39 6.71 -19.32
CA GLY A 30 -0.32 6.65 -17.85
C GLY A 30 -0.82 7.89 -17.10
N SER A 31 -1.21 8.97 -17.78
CA SER A 31 -1.82 10.12 -17.10
C SER A 31 -3.19 9.74 -16.51
N LEU A 32 -3.35 9.94 -15.20
CA LEU A 32 -4.58 9.68 -14.42
C LEU A 32 -5.72 10.60 -14.82
N THR A 33 -6.87 10.07 -15.29
CA THR A 33 -8.06 10.90 -15.60
C THR A 33 -8.49 11.71 -14.38
N LYS A 34 -9.14 12.87 -14.57
CA LYS A 34 -9.71 13.66 -13.47
C LYS A 34 -10.59 12.77 -12.57
N ARG A 35 -11.47 11.98 -13.20
CA ARG A 35 -12.32 10.99 -12.53
C ARG A 35 -11.56 9.95 -11.71
N THR A 36 -10.45 9.40 -12.23
CA THR A 36 -9.64 8.40 -11.49
C THR A 36 -8.96 9.03 -10.28
N ARG A 37 -8.51 10.28 -10.41
CA ARG A 37 -7.92 11.03 -9.30
C ARG A 37 -8.96 11.33 -8.21
N GLU A 38 -10.13 11.81 -8.60
CA GLU A 38 -11.24 12.08 -7.68
C GLU A 38 -11.64 10.82 -6.89
N ILE A 39 -11.74 9.66 -7.55
CA ILE A 39 -12.03 8.39 -6.87
C ILE A 39 -10.95 8.04 -5.84
N ALA A 40 -9.67 8.23 -6.19
CA ALA A 40 -8.57 7.95 -5.28
C ALA A 40 -8.57 8.90 -4.07
N GLU A 41 -8.86 10.18 -4.28
CA GLU A 41 -8.97 11.18 -3.22
C GLU A 41 -10.16 10.88 -2.28
N VAL A 42 -11.31 10.51 -2.84
CA VAL A 42 -12.49 10.10 -2.04
C VAL A 42 -12.20 8.83 -1.24
N ALA A 43 -11.57 7.82 -1.86
CA ALA A 43 -11.20 6.59 -1.17
C ALA A 43 -10.19 6.85 -0.05
N ALA A 44 -9.23 7.74 -0.26
CA ALA A 44 -8.27 8.16 0.77
C ALA A 44 -8.96 8.91 1.92
N ALA A 45 -9.89 9.81 1.62
CA ALA A 45 -10.66 10.52 2.65
C ALA A 45 -11.54 9.57 3.49
N GLN A 46 -12.00 8.46 2.90
CA GLN A 46 -12.78 7.43 3.59
C GLN A 46 -11.92 6.37 4.30
N GLY A 47 -10.59 6.38 4.12
CA GLY A 47 -9.69 5.36 4.66
C GLY A 47 -9.86 3.98 3.99
N ILE A 48 -10.31 3.96 2.73
CA ILE A 48 -10.48 2.74 1.92
C ILE A 48 -9.47 2.73 0.77
N THR A 49 -8.23 3.14 1.05
CA THR A 49 -7.14 2.96 0.09
C THR A 49 -6.79 1.48 -0.04
N PRO A 50 -6.17 1.05 -1.16
CA PRO A 50 -5.74 -0.33 -1.33
C PRO A 50 -4.84 -0.83 -0.19
N LEU A 51 -3.98 0.03 0.36
CA LEU A 51 -3.09 -0.32 1.46
C LEU A 51 -3.89 -0.59 2.75
N GLU A 52 -4.84 0.28 3.09
CA GLU A 52 -5.69 0.09 4.27
C GLU A 52 -6.54 -1.18 4.16
N VAL A 53 -7.07 -1.47 2.98
CA VAL A 53 -7.80 -2.73 2.74
C VAL A 53 -6.88 -3.93 2.94
N MET A 54 -5.66 -3.92 2.39
CA MET A 54 -4.69 -5.00 2.60
C MET A 54 -4.35 -5.18 4.08
N MET A 55 -4.08 -4.10 4.82
CA MET A 55 -3.75 -4.19 6.24
C MET A 55 -4.95 -4.69 7.06
N SER A 56 -6.12 -4.09 6.88
CA SER A 56 -7.34 -4.47 7.61
C SER A 56 -7.71 -5.94 7.40
N THR A 57 -7.68 -6.40 6.14
CA THR A 57 -7.97 -7.81 5.81
C THR A 57 -6.93 -8.77 6.36
N MET A 58 -5.64 -8.43 6.29
CA MET A 58 -4.57 -9.21 6.91
C MET A 58 -4.78 -9.36 8.43
N MET A 59 -5.09 -8.27 9.14
CA MET A 59 -5.34 -8.28 10.58
C MET A 59 -6.58 -9.11 10.93
N ALA A 60 -7.67 -8.97 10.17
CA ALA A 60 -8.90 -9.74 10.40
C ALA A 60 -8.67 -11.25 10.27
N LEU A 61 -7.99 -11.68 9.20
CA LEU A 61 -7.66 -13.09 8.96
C LEU A 61 -6.73 -13.66 10.03
N TYR A 62 -5.73 -12.88 10.45
CA TYR A 62 -4.82 -13.30 11.51
C TYR A 62 -5.55 -13.49 12.85
N LYS A 63 -6.46 -12.56 13.19
CA LYS A 63 -7.31 -12.65 14.39
C LYS A 63 -8.23 -13.87 14.33
N GLU A 64 -8.90 -14.09 13.20
CA GLU A 64 -9.79 -15.23 13.00
C GLU A 64 -9.05 -16.57 13.11
N ALA A 65 -7.83 -16.66 12.57
CA ALA A 65 -6.97 -17.83 12.72
C ALA A 65 -6.61 -18.13 14.20
N GLY A 66 -6.47 -17.09 15.02
CA GLY A 66 -6.27 -17.23 16.46
C GLY A 66 -7.50 -17.81 17.19
N ASN A 67 -8.70 -17.48 16.71
CA ASN A 67 -9.96 -17.95 17.30
C ASN A 67 -10.22 -19.44 17.03
N CYS A 68 -9.85 -19.97 15.86
CA CYS A 68 -9.97 -21.40 15.56
C CYS A 68 -9.27 -22.28 16.60
N SER A 69 -8.13 -21.82 17.13
CA SER A 69 -7.37 -22.54 18.16
C SER A 69 -7.97 -22.43 19.57
N ARG A 70 -8.88 -21.48 19.79
CA ARG A 70 -9.49 -21.20 21.10
C ARG A 70 -10.79 -21.96 21.27
N GLU A 71 -11.56 -22.11 20.20
CA GLU A 71 -12.79 -22.93 20.16
C GLU A 71 -12.51 -24.41 20.45
N SER A 72 -11.36 -24.94 20.00
CA SER A 72 -10.94 -26.32 20.35
C SER A 72 -10.73 -26.54 21.85
N ASN A 73 -10.34 -25.49 22.59
CA ASN A 73 -10.00 -25.58 24.02
C ASN A 73 -11.20 -25.35 24.95
N GLN A 74 -12.36 -24.89 24.45
CA GLN A 74 -13.58 -24.70 25.25
C GLN A 74 -14.46 -25.96 25.34
N HIS A 75 -14.12 -27.04 24.63
CA HIS A 75 -14.87 -28.31 24.61
C HIS A 75 -14.28 -29.35 25.59
N HIS A 76 -14.19 -29.02 26.88
CA HIS A 76 -13.79 -29.96 27.94
C HIS A 76 -14.61 -29.71 29.21
N ASP A 77 -15.88 -30.14 29.23
CA ASP A 77 -16.53 -30.62 30.46
C ASP A 77 -17.86 -31.32 30.15
N GLN A 78 -17.82 -32.64 29.93
CA GLN A 78 -18.81 -33.57 30.50
C GLN A 78 -18.21 -34.97 30.40
N GLY A 79 -18.04 -35.61 31.54
CA GLY A 79 -17.19 -36.78 31.71
C GLY A 79 -17.63 -38.09 31.03
N ASP A 80 -16.77 -39.06 31.34
CA ASP A 80 -16.79 -40.49 31.08
C ASP A 80 -16.14 -41.04 29.80
N LYS A 81 -15.25 -42.01 30.08
CA LYS A 81 -14.23 -42.58 29.22
C LYS A 81 -14.85 -43.52 28.19
N ALA A 82 -14.48 -43.37 26.93
CA ALA A 82 -14.21 -44.51 26.04
C ALA A 82 -13.61 -44.06 24.70
N ASN A 83 -12.54 -44.75 24.33
CA ASN A 83 -12.06 -44.98 22.98
C ASN A 83 -11.54 -43.78 22.15
N GLN A 84 -10.24 -43.82 21.95
CA GLN A 84 -9.43 -42.88 21.21
C GLN A 84 -9.61 -43.10 19.70
N TYR A 85 -10.60 -42.42 19.11
CA TYR A 85 -10.65 -42.15 17.67
C TYR A 85 -10.60 -40.62 17.49
N ASP A 86 -9.41 -40.14 17.18
CA ASP A 86 -9.09 -38.77 16.77
C ASP A 86 -9.22 -38.70 15.24
N ASP A 87 -10.38 -38.30 14.71
CA ASP A 87 -10.72 -38.59 13.30
C ASP A 87 -11.25 -37.43 12.45
N GLY A 88 -11.15 -36.17 12.91
CA GLY A 88 -11.35 -35.08 11.97
C GLY A 88 -11.50 -33.67 12.54
N HIS A 89 -12.08 -33.52 13.73
CA HIS A 89 -12.38 -32.19 14.26
C HIS A 89 -11.12 -31.34 14.52
N THR A 90 -10.09 -31.94 15.16
CA THR A 90 -8.80 -31.28 15.40
C THR A 90 -8.05 -30.98 14.09
N ALA A 91 -8.09 -31.91 13.14
CA ALA A 91 -7.48 -31.74 11.83
C ALA A 91 -8.16 -30.60 11.04
N MET A 92 -9.50 -30.53 11.05
CA MET A 92 -10.27 -29.46 10.40
C MET A 92 -9.98 -28.09 11.00
N ILE A 93 -9.90 -27.97 12.33
CA ILE A 93 -9.52 -26.72 13.01
C ILE A 93 -8.11 -26.28 12.59
N THR A 94 -7.18 -27.23 12.52
CA THR A 94 -5.79 -26.97 12.12
C THR A 94 -5.71 -26.55 10.66
N GLU A 95 -6.43 -27.22 9.76
CA GLU A 95 -6.51 -26.88 8.35
C GLU A 95 -7.10 -25.48 8.12
N ASN A 96 -8.20 -25.16 8.80
CA ASN A 96 -8.85 -23.85 8.68
C ASN A 96 -7.91 -22.74 9.15
N ARG A 97 -7.21 -22.96 10.27
CA ARG A 97 -6.19 -22.04 10.76
C ARG A 97 -5.05 -21.85 9.75
N ILE A 98 -4.53 -22.93 9.16
CA ILE A 98 -3.46 -22.86 8.16
C ILE A 98 -3.92 -22.09 6.92
N LYS A 99 -5.14 -22.33 6.44
CA LYS A 99 -5.73 -21.60 5.30
C LYS A 99 -5.82 -20.10 5.57
N LEU A 100 -6.36 -19.71 6.74
CA LEU A 100 -6.48 -18.31 7.15
C LEU A 100 -5.11 -17.62 7.27
N LEU A 101 -4.13 -18.28 7.88
CA LEU A 101 -2.77 -17.75 8.01
C LEU A 101 -2.08 -17.61 6.65
N ASN A 102 -2.28 -18.56 5.73
CA ASN A 102 -1.75 -18.46 4.37
C ASN A 102 -2.35 -17.27 3.61
N MET A 103 -3.66 -17.02 3.74
CA MET A 103 -4.30 -15.85 3.16
C MET A 103 -3.80 -14.54 3.78
N ALA A 104 -3.59 -14.50 5.10
CA ALA A 104 -2.98 -13.35 5.75
C ALA A 104 -1.54 -13.10 5.23
N ALA A 105 -0.75 -14.16 5.06
CA ALA A 105 0.63 -14.07 4.57
C ALA A 105 0.73 -13.60 3.12
N THR A 106 -0.21 -13.99 2.24
CA THR A 106 -0.24 -13.49 0.86
C THR A 106 -0.53 -12.00 0.82
N ILE A 107 -1.49 -11.52 1.63
CA ILE A 107 -1.81 -10.10 1.73
C ILE A 107 -0.64 -9.32 2.33
N ALA A 108 -0.01 -9.85 3.39
CA ALA A 108 1.19 -9.27 3.99
C ALA A 108 2.31 -9.06 2.96
N ARG A 109 2.54 -10.05 2.09
CA ARG A 109 3.52 -9.97 1.00
C ARG A 109 3.21 -8.83 0.03
N HIS A 110 1.94 -8.59 -0.29
CA HIS A 110 1.53 -7.48 -1.16
C HIS A 110 1.64 -6.11 -0.48
N ALA A 111 1.44 -6.04 0.85
CA ALA A 111 1.56 -4.82 1.62
C ALA A 111 3.03 -4.44 1.95
N ALA A 112 3.93 -5.43 2.04
CA ALA A 112 5.32 -5.24 2.48
C ALA A 112 6.09 -4.09 1.79
N PRO A 113 6.00 -3.86 0.46
CA PRO A 113 6.73 -2.77 -0.20
C PRO A 113 6.32 -1.37 0.28
N TYR A 114 5.13 -1.22 0.87
CA TYR A 114 4.59 0.06 1.31
C TYR A 114 4.83 0.32 2.80
N VAL A 115 5.08 -0.73 3.58
CA VAL A 115 5.27 -0.66 5.03
C VAL A 115 6.76 -0.71 5.40
N HIS A 116 7.55 -1.45 4.64
CA HIS A 116 8.97 -1.66 4.93
C HIS A 116 9.85 -0.88 3.94
N PRO A 117 10.57 0.17 4.38
CA PRO A 117 11.49 0.88 3.51
C PRO A 117 12.58 -0.06 3.00
N ARG A 118 12.91 0.05 1.71
CA ARG A 118 14.01 -0.73 1.11
C ARG A 118 15.33 -0.13 1.59
N LEU A 119 16.29 -0.98 1.99
CA LEU A 119 17.62 -0.54 2.41
C LEU A 119 18.31 0.36 1.37
N SER A 120 18.08 0.12 0.08
CA SER A 120 18.60 0.96 -1.01
C SER A 120 18.04 2.38 -1.04
N ALA A 121 16.92 2.64 -0.36
CA ALA A 121 16.30 3.96 -0.25
C ALA A 121 16.74 4.72 1.01
N ILE A 122 17.52 4.08 1.88
CA ILE A 122 18.07 4.70 3.08
C ILE A 122 19.48 5.17 2.75
N GLU A 123 19.69 6.48 2.76
CA GLU A 123 21.03 7.05 2.66
C GLU A 123 21.79 6.67 3.94
N HIS A 124 22.74 5.74 3.83
CA HIS A 124 23.62 5.36 4.93
C HIS A 124 24.84 6.27 5.07
N THR A 125 25.11 7.09 4.05
CA THR A 125 26.17 8.09 4.01
C THR A 125 25.65 9.34 3.34
N GLY A 126 26.14 10.49 3.77
CA GLY A 126 25.92 11.76 3.10
C GLY A 126 26.57 11.80 1.71
N LYS A 127 26.32 12.90 1.00
CA LYS A 127 26.91 13.15 -0.33
C LYS A 127 28.43 12.92 -0.28
N ASP A 128 28.93 12.16 -1.25
CA ASP A 128 30.37 11.83 -1.39
C ASP A 128 30.97 10.98 -0.24
N GLY A 129 30.14 10.21 0.48
CA GLY A 129 30.60 9.30 1.54
C GLY A 129 30.87 10.00 2.88
N THR A 130 30.49 11.27 2.99
CA THR A 130 30.57 12.03 4.23
C THR A 130 29.58 11.51 5.28
N PRO A 131 29.80 11.72 6.59
CA PRO A 131 28.81 11.40 7.60
C PRO A 131 27.48 12.10 7.29
N LEU A 132 26.35 11.41 7.52
CA LEU A 132 25.03 12.00 7.38
C LEU A 132 24.94 13.28 8.21
N GLN A 133 24.68 14.41 7.56
CA GLN A 133 24.36 15.63 8.29
C GLN A 133 22.97 15.45 8.88
N SER A 134 22.91 14.96 10.11
CA SER A 134 21.72 15.03 10.95
C SER A 134 21.47 16.49 11.29
N GLY A 135 20.95 17.23 10.32
CA GLY A 135 20.53 18.60 10.50
C GLY A 135 19.35 18.61 11.46
N VAL A 136 19.61 18.78 12.76
CA VAL A 136 18.64 19.50 13.59
C VAL A 136 18.54 20.87 12.93
N LEU A 137 17.45 21.11 12.20
CA LEU A 137 17.13 22.42 11.69
C LEU A 137 16.86 23.30 12.92
N VAL A 138 17.91 23.88 13.49
CA VAL A 138 17.77 25.02 14.37
C VAL A 138 17.29 26.13 13.45
N VAL A 139 15.97 26.29 13.37
CA VAL A 139 15.36 27.46 12.74
C VAL A 139 15.92 28.66 13.50
N PRO A 140 16.74 29.53 12.87
CA PRO A 140 17.12 30.77 13.52
C PRO A 140 15.82 31.48 13.86
N SER A 141 15.64 31.86 15.13
CA SER A 141 14.54 32.73 15.56
C SER A 141 14.42 33.83 14.51
N ALA A 142 13.22 33.98 13.93
CA ALA A 142 12.94 34.72 12.70
C ALA A 142 13.98 35.83 12.41
N MET A 143 14.82 35.61 11.39
CA MET A 143 15.74 36.65 10.91
C MET A 143 14.95 37.92 10.61
N SER A 144 15.50 39.06 10.99
CA SER A 144 14.89 40.35 10.67
C SER A 144 14.83 40.57 9.15
N MET A 145 13.89 41.38 8.66
CA MET A 145 13.77 41.64 7.21
C MET A 145 15.06 42.18 6.61
N ASP A 146 15.79 43.01 7.36
CA ASP A 146 17.05 43.61 6.92
C ASP A 146 18.16 42.56 6.73
N GLU A 147 18.23 41.54 7.60
CA GLU A 147 19.19 40.43 7.47
C GLU A 147 18.85 39.52 6.28
N TRP A 148 17.56 39.37 5.97
CA TRP A 148 17.10 38.62 4.80
C TRP A 148 17.46 39.30 3.48
N GLU A 149 17.33 40.63 3.44
CA GLU A 149 17.59 41.44 2.25
C GLU A 149 19.09 41.50 1.92
N GLN A 150 19.95 41.59 2.94
CA GLN A 150 21.41 41.51 2.77
C GLN A 150 21.87 40.12 2.30
N ALA A 151 21.31 39.04 2.85
CA ALA A 151 21.65 37.68 2.43
C ALA A 151 21.23 37.38 0.98
N ALA A 152 20.14 38.01 0.50
CA ALA A 152 19.66 37.86 -0.87
C ALA A 152 20.47 38.68 -1.90
N GLN A 153 21.10 39.79 -1.48
CA GLN A 153 21.84 40.69 -2.38
C GLN A 153 23.30 40.29 -2.63
N ALA A 154 23.88 39.39 -1.83
CA ALA A 154 25.25 38.93 -2.03
C ALA A 154 25.35 37.86 -3.13
N LYS A 155 25.22 38.27 -4.40
CA LYS A 155 25.81 37.61 -5.57
C LYS A 155 25.79 38.53 -6.79
N HIS A 156 26.86 39.30 -6.94
CA HIS A 156 27.41 39.70 -8.24
C HIS A 156 28.93 39.74 -8.16
#